data_AF-A0A365Y1F6-F1
#
_entry.id   AF-A0A365Y1F6-F1
#
_cell.length_a   1.000
_cell.length_b   1.000
_cell.length_c   1.000
_cell.angle_alpha   90.00
_cell.angle_beta   90.00
_cell.angle_gamma   90.00
#
_symmetry.space_group_name_H-M   'P 1'
#
loop_
_entity.id
_entity.type
_entity.pdbx_description
1 polymer ?
#
loop_
_entity_poly.entity_id
_entity_poly.type
_entity_poly.pdbx_seq_one_letter_code
_entity_poly.pdbx_strand_id
1 'polypeptide(L)'
;MKTLEEFNAFVDQQLQAQLQQLEKRRLAGRAWVRRMRILGVVPMILFFIFLMWVVIPQEEHTKVNTTNVVLYLVGGIILTLALSFGIRRYMLQQKGAQEMIDYELDFKNTVVKPIVAFINPNFTYQPLNHASYDEFTESGLFARKDYNVSGNDQVFGKVGEMSFQCCDLKVTSMPALTLRGLGPDVVFEGTWFVAQFPRYFNAPVYIVSRSSMADNLLSSGNADTDYIETWNLGKKVTASDTAFNRLFIVFAKDPDEAQQLLTSELLERIVRLQDRSQAPLFISFYNNRIYIGIGHGHDYFEAGLQESLADRRVLTDYYMDLVNLLQIIEDLQQNGQIWTSTAFTRS
;
A
#
# COMPACT_ATOMS: atom_id res chain seq x y z
N MET A 1 12.25 -18.10 -11.55
CA MET A 1 12.59 -16.68 -11.85
C MET A 1 14.08 -16.52 -12.17
N LYS A 2 14.49 -15.38 -12.74
CA LYS A 2 15.89 -15.07 -13.09
C LYS A 2 16.76 -14.86 -11.84
N THR A 3 18.06 -15.11 -11.97
CA THR A 3 19.03 -15.02 -10.86
C THR A 3 19.46 -13.58 -10.60
N LEU A 4 20.01 -13.32 -9.41
CA LEU A 4 20.56 -12.01 -9.04
C LEU A 4 21.74 -11.60 -9.93
N GLU A 5 22.54 -12.55 -10.42
CA GLU A 5 23.64 -12.29 -11.34
C GLU A 5 23.12 -11.79 -12.70
N GLU A 6 22.07 -12.43 -13.23
CA GLU A 6 21.42 -11.99 -14.47
C GLU A 6 20.79 -10.60 -14.31
N PHE A 7 20.17 -10.33 -13.16
CA PHE A 7 19.62 -9.02 -12.84
C PHE A 7 20.73 -7.96 -12.80
N ASN A 8 21.87 -8.26 -12.17
CA ASN A 8 22.98 -7.33 -12.09
C ASN A 8 23.55 -6.95 -13.46
N ALA A 9 23.71 -7.95 -14.33
CA ALA A 9 24.15 -7.73 -15.71
C ALA A 9 23.14 -6.88 -16.50
N PHE A 10 21.84 -7.11 -16.30
CA PHE A 10 20.78 -6.31 -16.92
C PHE A 10 20.85 -4.84 -16.48
N VAL A 11 21.01 -4.57 -15.18
CA VAL A 11 21.13 -3.21 -14.66
C VAL A 11 22.35 -2.49 -15.27
N ASP A 12 23.49 -3.16 -15.33
CA ASP A 12 24.73 -2.59 -15.89
C ASP A 12 24.59 -2.26 -17.37
N GLN A 13 23.98 -3.15 -18.14
CA GLN A 13 23.88 -3.01 -19.59
C GLN A 13 22.77 -2.07 -20.04
N GLN A 14 21.61 -2.08 -19.37
CA GLN A 14 20.40 -1.43 -19.88
C GLN A 14 19.91 -0.25 -19.03
N LEU A 15 20.18 -0.24 -17.73
CA LEU A 15 19.62 0.77 -16.82
C LEU A 15 20.64 1.81 -16.34
N GLN A 16 21.95 1.54 -16.40
CA GLN A 16 22.97 2.38 -15.79
C GLN A 16 22.91 3.85 -16.23
N ALA A 17 22.76 4.12 -17.53
CA ALA A 17 22.69 5.48 -18.06
C ALA A 17 21.44 6.23 -17.58
N GLN A 18 20.32 5.52 -17.50
CA GLN A 18 19.04 6.08 -17.05
C GLN A 18 19.04 6.35 -15.54
N LEU A 19 19.61 5.44 -14.74
CA LEU A 19 19.77 5.60 -13.30
C LEU A 19 20.61 6.83 -12.96
N GLN A 20 21.66 7.13 -13.72
CA GLN A 20 22.44 8.36 -13.53
C GLN A 20 21.64 9.64 -13.81
N GLN A 21 20.73 9.61 -14.78
CA GLN A 21 19.85 10.75 -15.07
C GLN A 21 18.80 10.94 -13.97
N LEU A 22 18.20 9.84 -13.51
CA LEU A 22 17.27 9.84 -12.38
C LEU A 22 17.93 10.34 -11.10
N GLU A 23 19.17 9.91 -10.80
CA GLU A 23 19.89 10.37 -9.61
C GLU A 23 20.14 11.88 -9.62
N LYS A 24 20.43 12.48 -10.78
CA LYS A 24 20.54 13.95 -10.91
C LYS A 24 19.23 14.65 -10.61
N ARG A 25 18.11 14.13 -11.14
CA ARG A 25 16.76 14.66 -10.88
C ARG A 25 16.38 14.51 -9.40
N ARG A 26 16.68 13.36 -8.79
CA ARG A 26 16.49 13.10 -7.35
C ARG A 26 17.24 14.12 -6.50
N LEU A 27 18.51 14.40 -6.80
CA LEU A 27 19.32 15.37 -6.07
C LEU A 27 18.77 16.80 -6.22
N ALA A 28 18.29 17.16 -7.42
CA ALA A 28 17.62 18.44 -7.66
C ALA A 28 16.32 18.56 -6.84
N GLY A 29 15.47 17.54 -6.87
CA GLY A 29 14.25 17.46 -6.07
C GLY A 29 14.54 17.51 -4.57
N ARG A 30 15.53 16.77 -4.08
CA ARG A 30 15.97 16.81 -2.67
C ARG A 30 16.46 18.19 -2.25
N ALA A 31 17.24 18.86 -3.11
CA ALA A 31 17.68 20.22 -2.87
C ALA A 31 16.49 21.21 -2.83
N TRP A 32 15.49 21.00 -3.70
CA TRP A 32 14.26 21.78 -3.72
C TRP A 32 13.46 21.62 -2.42
N VAL A 33 13.20 20.39 -1.96
CA VAL A 33 12.54 20.11 -0.68
C VAL A 33 13.29 20.76 0.47
N ARG A 34 14.62 20.70 0.46
CA ARG A 34 15.45 21.32 1.49
C ARG A 34 15.28 22.84 1.51
N ARG A 35 15.35 23.50 0.34
CA ARG A 35 15.08 24.95 0.23
C ARG A 35 13.67 25.29 0.71
N MET A 36 12.69 24.48 0.35
CA MET A 36 11.30 24.67 0.75
C MET A 36 11.13 24.64 2.27
N ARG A 37 11.73 23.64 2.92
CA ARG A 37 11.71 23.51 4.39
C ARG A 37 12.44 24.69 5.06
N ILE A 38 13.62 25.06 4.57
CA ILE A 38 14.39 26.18 5.13
C ILE A 38 13.57 27.48 5.05
N LEU A 39 13.06 27.83 3.87
CA LEU A 39 12.27 29.05 3.66
C LEU A 39 10.98 29.08 4.49
N GLY A 40 10.36 27.91 4.71
CA GLY A 40 9.18 27.81 5.59
C GLY A 40 9.47 28.04 7.07
N VAL A 41 10.72 27.85 7.53
CA VAL A 41 11.14 28.03 8.93
C VAL A 41 11.68 29.45 9.19
N VAL A 42 12.19 30.15 8.17
CA VAL A 42 12.72 31.53 8.29
C VAL A 42 11.75 32.49 9.01
N PRO A 43 10.43 32.54 8.69
CA PRO A 43 9.48 33.39 9.41
C PRO A 43 9.43 33.12 10.91
N MET A 44 9.50 31.85 11.32
CA MET A 44 9.48 31.46 12.73
C MET A 44 10.77 31.91 13.45
N ILE A 45 11.92 31.79 12.80
CA ILE A 45 13.20 32.27 13.34
C ILE A 45 13.18 33.80 13.50
N LEU A 46 12.71 34.53 12.49
CA LEU A 46 12.60 35.99 12.54
C LEU A 46 11.64 36.45 13.64
N PHE A 47 10.52 35.75 13.82
CA PHE A 47 9.58 36.02 14.91
C PHE A 47 10.21 35.75 16.29
N PHE A 48 10.98 34.68 16.43
CA PHE A 48 11.70 34.40 17.68
C PHE A 48 12.74 35.47 18.01
N ILE A 49 13.49 35.95 17.01
CA ILE A 49 14.41 37.08 17.17
C ILE A 49 13.66 38.34 17.58
N PHE A 50 12.52 38.63 16.94
CA PHE A 50 11.65 39.75 17.32
C PHE A 50 11.18 39.65 18.78
N LEU A 51 10.76 38.47 19.24
CA LEU A 51 10.39 38.28 20.64
C LEU A 51 11.56 38.55 21.59
N MET A 52 12.76 38.03 21.28
CA MET A 52 13.94 38.24 22.12
C MET A 52 14.40 39.70 22.19
N TRP A 53 14.27 40.45 21.11
CA TRP A 53 14.81 41.82 21.03
C TRP A 53 13.81 42.90 21.40
N VAL A 54 12.51 42.64 21.23
CA VAL A 54 11.47 43.67 21.39
C VAL A 54 10.59 43.37 22.60
N VAL A 55 10.15 42.12 22.76
CA VAL A 55 9.13 41.79 23.77
C VAL A 55 9.75 41.53 25.14
N ILE A 56 10.80 40.71 25.21
CA ILE A 56 11.46 40.36 26.49
C ILE A 56 12.08 41.59 27.19
N PRO A 57 12.83 42.48 26.50
CA PRO A 57 13.45 43.63 27.17
C PRO A 57 12.43 44.70 27.62
N GLN A 58 11.25 44.75 27.02
CA GLN A 58 10.20 45.70 27.39
C GLN A 58 9.51 45.36 28.72
N GLU A 59 9.45 44.08 29.12
CA GLU A 59 8.94 43.65 30.42
C GLU A 59 9.79 44.16 31.59
N GLU A 60 11.11 44.30 31.39
CA GLU A 60 12.05 44.63 32.47
C GLU A 60 12.10 46.13 32.81
N HIS A 61 11.77 47.01 31.85
CA HIS A 61 11.91 48.46 31.99
C HIS A 61 10.60 49.26 32.07
N THR A 62 9.45 48.65 31.76
CA THR A 62 8.16 49.36 31.75
C THR A 62 7.03 48.48 32.30
N LYS A 63 6.04 49.07 32.99
CA LYS A 63 4.78 48.39 33.36
C LYS A 63 3.95 48.12 32.09
N VAL A 64 4.42 47.22 31.23
CA VAL A 64 3.73 46.87 29.99
C VAL A 64 2.45 46.11 30.35
N ASN A 65 1.35 46.49 29.71
CA ASN A 65 0.07 45.78 29.86
C ASN A 65 0.24 44.35 29.32
N THR A 66 0.07 43.34 30.19
CA THR A 66 0.15 41.91 29.84
C THR A 66 -0.72 41.56 28.63
N THR A 67 -1.85 42.25 28.46
CA THR A 67 -2.75 42.12 27.29
C THR A 67 -2.05 42.41 25.96
N ASN A 68 -1.15 43.40 25.90
CA ASN A 68 -0.47 43.76 24.65
C ASN A 68 0.58 42.71 24.27
N VAL A 69 1.32 42.17 25.26
CA VAL A 69 2.29 41.08 25.05
C VAL A 69 1.59 39.84 24.50
N VAL A 70 0.45 39.46 25.08
CA VAL A 70 -0.36 38.33 24.60
C VAL A 70 -0.86 38.57 23.17
N LEU A 71 -1.31 39.79 22.85
CA LEU A 71 -1.73 40.14 21.49
C LEU A 71 -0.60 40.04 20.46
N TYR A 72 0.61 40.50 20.80
CA TYR A 72 1.78 40.35 19.92
C TYR A 72 2.18 38.90 19.71
N LEU A 73 2.11 38.06 20.76
CA LEU A 73 2.40 36.64 20.68
C LEU A 73 1.40 35.92 19.76
N VAL A 74 0.09 36.09 20.03
CA VAL A 74 -0.97 35.44 19.24
C VAL A 74 -0.94 35.94 17.79
N GLY A 75 -0.85 37.25 17.58
CA GLY A 75 -0.78 37.84 16.24
C GLY A 75 0.44 37.39 15.45
N GLY A 76 1.61 37.30 16.10
CA GLY A 76 2.83 36.84 15.46
C GLY A 76 2.85 35.35 15.13
N ILE A 77 2.27 34.50 15.99
CA ILE A 77 2.09 33.07 15.69
C ILE A 77 1.17 32.89 14.47
N ILE A 78 0.03 33.60 14.44
CA ILE A 78 -0.89 33.53 13.30
C ILE A 78 -0.20 34.00 12.01
N LEU A 79 0.53 35.13 12.07
CA LEU A 79 1.23 35.69 10.92
C LEU A 79 2.33 34.76 10.39
N THR A 80 3.12 34.16 11.28
CA THR A 80 4.19 33.22 10.88
C THR A 80 3.63 31.95 10.26
N LEU A 81 2.59 31.36 10.85
CA LEU A 81 1.92 30.18 10.27
C LEU A 81 1.32 30.50 8.89
N ALA A 82 0.67 31.66 8.74
CA ALA A 82 0.11 32.10 7.46
C ALA A 82 1.20 32.33 6.40
N LEU A 83 2.32 32.96 6.77
CA LEU A 83 3.44 33.20 5.87
C LEU A 83 4.14 31.89 5.46
N SER A 84 4.40 30.99 6.41
CA SER A 84 4.97 29.67 6.13
C SER A 84 4.06 28.84 5.23
N PHE A 85 2.74 28.88 5.44
CA PHE A 85 1.76 28.21 4.57
C PHE A 85 1.74 28.81 3.16
N GLY A 86 1.74 30.14 3.03
CA GLY A 86 1.78 30.84 1.75
C GLY A 86 3.06 30.55 0.95
N ILE A 87 4.22 30.60 1.61
CA ILE A 87 5.52 30.24 1.03
C ILE A 87 5.53 28.79 0.54
N ARG A 88 5.01 27.85 1.34
CA ARG A 88 4.88 26.44 0.96
C ARG A 88 3.99 26.29 -0.28
N ARG A 89 2.79 26.89 -0.28
CA ARG A 89 1.86 26.79 -1.42
C ARG A 89 2.45 27.38 -2.70
N TYR A 90 3.11 28.54 -2.60
CA TYR A 90 3.76 29.18 -3.74
C TYR A 90 4.87 28.30 -4.33
N MET A 91 5.73 27.70 -3.48
CA MET A 91 6.77 26.79 -3.96
C MET A 91 6.24 25.48 -4.53
N LEU A 92 5.11 24.98 -4.03
CA LEU A 92 4.43 23.80 -4.60
C LEU A 92 3.88 24.07 -6.01
N GLN A 93 3.66 25.33 -6.39
CA GLN A 93 3.24 25.74 -7.73
C GLN A 93 4.43 25.99 -8.68
N GLN A 94 5.67 25.95 -8.18
CA GLN A 94 6.85 26.15 -9.01
C GLN A 94 7.29 24.86 -9.69
N LYS A 95 8.05 25.02 -10.79
CA LYS A 95 8.58 23.92 -11.61
C LYS A 95 9.35 22.88 -10.80
N GLY A 96 10.07 23.27 -9.76
CA GLY A 96 10.81 22.33 -8.90
C GLY A 96 9.92 21.36 -8.11
N ALA A 97 8.64 21.69 -7.89
CA ALA A 97 7.68 20.74 -7.31
C ALA A 97 7.12 19.76 -8.34
N GLN A 98 6.94 20.21 -9.59
CA GLN A 98 6.58 19.34 -10.71
C GLN A 98 7.71 18.34 -10.99
N GLU A 99 8.98 18.77 -10.96
CA GLU A 99 10.15 17.90 -11.13
C GLU A 99 10.21 16.74 -10.11
N MET A 100 9.61 16.89 -8.93
CA MET A 100 9.52 15.80 -7.94
C MET A 100 8.46 14.76 -8.31
N ILE A 101 7.30 15.22 -8.75
CA ILE A 101 6.20 14.35 -9.20
C ILE A 101 6.62 13.63 -10.48
N ASP A 102 7.25 14.36 -11.40
CA ASP A 102 7.80 13.80 -12.64
C ASP A 102 8.90 12.77 -12.32
N TYR A 103 9.74 13.01 -11.32
CA TYR A 103 10.78 12.06 -10.91
C TYR A 103 10.23 10.70 -10.47
N GLU A 104 9.17 10.70 -9.66
CA GLU A 104 8.54 9.47 -9.18
C GLU A 104 7.96 8.65 -10.34
N LEU A 105 7.21 9.31 -11.23
CA LEU A 105 6.65 8.68 -12.42
C LEU A 105 7.73 8.22 -13.41
N ASP A 106 8.79 9.01 -13.58
CA ASP A 106 9.94 8.66 -14.41
C ASP A 106 10.67 7.44 -13.84
N PHE A 107 10.85 7.37 -12.52
CA PHE A 107 11.44 6.21 -11.86
C PHE A 107 10.62 4.95 -12.15
N LYS A 108 9.31 5.00 -11.94
CA LYS A 108 8.40 3.88 -12.21
C LYS A 108 8.49 3.42 -13.67
N ASN A 109 8.48 4.35 -14.62
CA ASN A 109 8.56 4.01 -16.05
C ASN A 109 9.93 3.54 -16.52
N THR A 110 11.00 4.03 -15.90
CA THR A 110 12.37 3.82 -16.37
C THR A 110 13.08 2.70 -15.63
N VAL A 111 12.65 2.38 -14.40
CA VAL A 111 13.26 1.34 -13.57
C VAL A 111 12.28 0.20 -13.33
N VAL A 112 11.12 0.46 -12.71
CA VAL A 112 10.17 -0.61 -12.34
C VAL A 112 9.65 -1.33 -13.58
N LYS A 113 9.22 -0.59 -14.61
CA LYS A 113 8.69 -1.19 -15.84
C LYS A 113 9.68 -2.13 -16.56
N PRO A 114 10.95 -1.74 -16.81
CA PRO A 114 11.94 -2.68 -17.35
C PRO A 114 12.24 -3.87 -16.43
N ILE A 115 12.23 -3.69 -15.10
CA ILE A 115 12.45 -4.80 -14.16
C ILE A 115 11.31 -5.82 -14.24
N VAL A 116 10.05 -5.37 -14.28
CA VAL A 116 8.89 -6.27 -14.46
C VAL A 116 8.99 -7.04 -15.78
N ALA A 117 9.32 -6.34 -16.87
CA ALA A 117 9.53 -6.99 -18.18
C ALA A 117 10.73 -7.95 -18.17
N PHE A 118 11.76 -7.65 -17.38
CA PHE A 118 12.90 -8.53 -17.18
C PHE A 118 12.51 -9.80 -16.42
N ILE A 119 11.68 -9.70 -15.37
CA ILE A 119 11.17 -10.86 -14.62
C ILE A 119 10.35 -11.76 -15.55
N ASN A 120 9.38 -11.18 -16.27
CA ASN A 120 8.61 -11.91 -17.27
C ASN A 120 8.17 -10.97 -18.41
N PRO A 121 8.58 -11.22 -19.67
CA PRO A 121 8.20 -10.38 -20.80
C PRO A 121 6.69 -10.31 -21.08
N ASN A 122 5.91 -11.26 -20.58
CA ASN A 122 4.45 -11.28 -20.74
C ASN A 122 3.72 -10.44 -19.68
N PHE A 123 4.45 -9.87 -18.72
CA PHE A 123 3.87 -9.02 -17.69
C PHE A 123 3.91 -7.57 -18.15
N THR A 124 2.81 -6.87 -17.91
CA THR A 124 2.67 -5.45 -18.21
C THR A 124 2.54 -4.69 -16.90
N TYR A 125 3.27 -3.58 -16.80
CA TYR A 125 3.22 -2.68 -15.65
C TYR A 125 2.66 -1.31 -16.05
N GLN A 126 1.73 -0.82 -15.24
CA GLN A 126 1.06 0.48 -15.36
C GLN A 126 1.19 1.25 -14.04
N PRO A 127 1.99 2.33 -13.99
CA PRO A 127 2.36 2.96 -12.72
C PRO A 127 1.21 3.68 -12.01
N LEU A 128 0.20 4.15 -12.75
CA LEU A 128 -0.90 4.96 -12.21
C LEU A 128 -2.22 4.20 -12.12
N ASN A 129 -2.27 2.95 -12.60
CA ASN A 129 -3.49 2.17 -12.60
C ASN A 129 -3.55 1.31 -11.34
N HIS A 130 -4.76 0.91 -10.94
CA HIS A 130 -5.01 0.06 -9.79
C HIS A 130 -6.37 -0.64 -9.93
N ALA A 131 -6.66 -1.57 -9.02
CA ALA A 131 -7.96 -2.22 -8.96
C ALA A 131 -9.07 -1.22 -8.62
N SER A 132 -10.20 -1.36 -9.30
CA SER A 132 -11.39 -0.53 -9.11
C SER A 132 -12.15 -0.88 -7.83
N TYR A 133 -13.09 -0.01 -7.45
CA TYR A 133 -14.07 -0.28 -6.39
C TYR A 133 -14.83 -1.60 -6.60
N ASP A 134 -15.26 -1.85 -7.84
CA ASP A 134 -16.01 -3.06 -8.16
C ASP A 134 -15.14 -4.30 -7.98
N GLU A 135 -13.88 -4.29 -8.42
CA GLU A 135 -12.97 -5.43 -8.24
C GLU A 135 -12.61 -5.68 -6.77
N PHE A 136 -12.49 -4.62 -5.97
CA PHE A 136 -12.27 -4.75 -4.52
C PHE A 136 -13.49 -5.38 -3.82
N THR A 137 -14.70 -4.89 -4.12
CA THR A 137 -15.94 -5.36 -3.47
C THR A 137 -16.48 -6.68 -4.05
N GLU A 138 -16.12 -7.05 -5.28
CA GLU A 138 -16.41 -8.36 -5.88
C GLU A 138 -15.76 -9.50 -5.09
N SER A 139 -14.71 -9.23 -4.33
CA SER A 139 -14.12 -10.21 -3.42
C SER A 139 -15.12 -10.78 -2.43
N GLY A 140 -16.23 -10.09 -2.13
CA GLY A 140 -17.25 -10.53 -1.17
C GLY A 140 -16.78 -10.54 0.29
N LEU A 141 -15.51 -10.20 0.55
CA LEU A 141 -14.93 -10.19 1.88
C LEU A 141 -15.24 -8.88 2.62
N PHE A 142 -15.13 -7.76 1.92
CA PHE A 142 -15.48 -6.44 2.44
C PHE A 142 -16.93 -6.10 2.11
N ALA A 143 -17.65 -5.58 3.09
CA ALA A 143 -19.02 -5.11 2.90
C ALA A 143 -19.07 -4.00 1.84
N ARG A 144 -20.10 -4.00 0.99
CA ARG A 144 -20.32 -2.92 0.03
C ARG A 144 -20.75 -1.65 0.75
N LYS A 145 -19.85 -0.69 0.85
CA LYS A 145 -20.06 0.64 1.44
C LYS A 145 -19.48 1.73 0.52
N ASP A 146 -19.65 2.99 0.90
CA ASP A 146 -19.11 4.13 0.15
C ASP A 146 -17.60 4.28 0.41
N TYR A 147 -16.80 3.49 -0.30
CA TYR A 147 -15.34 3.54 -0.22
C TYR A 147 -14.75 4.48 -1.26
N ASN A 148 -13.72 5.22 -0.83
CA ASN A 148 -12.78 5.87 -1.72
C ASN A 148 -11.59 4.93 -1.94
N VAL A 149 -11.43 4.47 -3.17
CA VAL A 149 -10.37 3.55 -3.60
C VAL A 149 -9.34 4.33 -4.40
N SER A 150 -8.11 4.28 -3.95
CA SER A 150 -6.95 4.88 -4.62
C SER A 150 -5.81 3.87 -4.63
N GLY A 151 -4.87 4.01 -5.56
CA GLY A 151 -3.76 3.07 -5.67
C GLY A 151 -2.85 3.40 -6.85
N ASN A 152 -1.87 2.53 -7.06
CA ASN A 152 -0.82 2.66 -8.07
C ASN A 152 -0.22 1.27 -8.36
N ASP A 153 0.76 1.25 -9.26
CA ASP A 153 1.66 0.10 -9.45
C ASP A 153 0.97 -1.21 -9.91
N GLN A 154 0.01 -1.09 -10.83
CA GLN A 154 -0.62 -2.27 -11.41
C GLN A 154 0.36 -3.09 -12.28
N VAL A 155 0.57 -4.35 -11.92
CA VAL A 155 1.19 -5.38 -12.75
C VAL A 155 0.12 -6.39 -13.14
N PHE A 156 0.03 -6.73 -14.42
CA PHE A 156 -0.92 -7.74 -14.90
C PHE A 156 -0.33 -8.57 -16.04
N GLY A 157 -0.89 -9.76 -16.24
CA GLY A 157 -0.44 -10.67 -17.29
C GLY A 157 -1.19 -11.99 -17.28
N LYS A 158 -0.69 -12.94 -18.06
CA LYS A 158 -1.21 -14.30 -18.14
C LYS A 158 -0.09 -15.31 -17.88
N VAL A 159 -0.35 -16.30 -17.02
CA VAL A 159 0.53 -17.45 -16.77
C VAL A 159 -0.28 -18.73 -17.01
N GLY A 160 0.05 -19.45 -18.08
CA GLY A 160 -0.79 -20.57 -18.53
C GLY A 160 -2.19 -20.09 -18.91
N GLU A 161 -3.23 -20.63 -18.25
CA GLU A 161 -4.63 -20.20 -18.41
C GLU A 161 -5.10 -19.20 -17.34
N MET A 162 -4.25 -18.88 -16.37
CA MET A 162 -4.56 -17.94 -15.30
C MET A 162 -4.20 -16.52 -15.75
N SER A 163 -5.18 -15.63 -15.76
CA SER A 163 -4.94 -14.19 -15.86
C SER A 163 -4.77 -13.63 -14.46
N PHE A 164 -3.86 -12.70 -14.25
CA PHE A 164 -3.69 -12.07 -12.95
C PHE A 164 -3.49 -10.57 -13.08
N GLN A 165 -3.77 -9.87 -11.98
CA GLN A 165 -3.33 -8.52 -11.73
C GLN A 165 -2.96 -8.35 -10.26
N CYS A 166 -2.05 -7.44 -9.98
CA CYS A 166 -1.78 -6.95 -8.64
C CYS A 166 -1.45 -5.47 -8.67
N CYS A 167 -1.78 -4.76 -7.61
CA CYS A 167 -1.52 -3.33 -7.47
C CYS A 167 -1.45 -2.99 -5.98
N ASP A 168 -0.87 -1.84 -5.67
CA ASP A 168 -0.98 -1.28 -4.34
C ASP A 168 -2.28 -0.49 -4.23
N LEU A 169 -2.99 -0.69 -3.12
CA LEU A 169 -4.35 -0.20 -2.94
C LEU A 169 -4.50 0.41 -1.54
N LYS A 170 -5.08 1.61 -1.51
CA LYS A 170 -5.55 2.28 -0.30
C LYS A 170 -7.04 2.53 -0.42
N VAL A 171 -7.79 1.86 0.44
CA VAL A 171 -9.24 1.93 0.56
C VAL A 171 -9.59 2.65 1.84
N THR A 172 -10.36 3.73 1.71
CA THR A 172 -10.80 4.54 2.85
C THR A 172 -12.31 4.70 2.87
N SER A 173 -12.87 4.82 4.06
CA SER A 173 -14.29 5.07 4.27
C SER A 173 -14.48 6.41 4.97
N MET A 174 -15.40 7.24 4.49
CA MET A 174 -15.76 8.46 5.21
C MET A 174 -16.82 8.13 6.27
N PRO A 175 -16.65 8.59 7.53
CA PRO A 175 -17.69 8.41 8.52
C PRO A 175 -18.94 9.20 8.15
N ALA A 176 -20.13 8.61 8.33
CA ALA A 176 -21.42 9.21 8.00
C ALA A 176 -21.69 10.55 8.73
N LEU A 177 -21.02 10.76 9.87
CA LEU A 177 -20.98 12.02 10.59
C LEU A 177 -19.54 12.51 10.63
N THR A 178 -19.19 13.46 9.77
CA THR A 178 -17.94 14.22 9.87
C THR A 178 -18.05 15.19 11.06
N LEU A 179 -17.97 14.67 12.29
CA LEU A 179 -17.64 15.49 13.45
C LEU A 179 -16.32 16.20 13.11
N ARG A 180 -16.33 17.55 13.17
CA ARG A 180 -15.21 18.42 12.78
C ARG A 180 -13.87 17.85 13.27
N GLY A 181 -13.08 17.30 12.34
CA GLY A 181 -11.69 16.88 12.60
C GLY A 181 -11.40 15.38 12.52
N LEU A 182 -12.40 14.51 12.36
CA LEU A 182 -12.13 13.09 12.09
C LEU A 182 -11.80 12.89 10.60
N GLY A 183 -10.62 12.35 10.33
CA GLY A 183 -10.19 11.95 8.99
C GLY A 183 -10.92 10.69 8.49
N PRO A 184 -10.71 10.32 7.22
CA PRO A 184 -11.26 9.08 6.68
C PRO A 184 -10.64 7.87 7.40
N ASP A 185 -11.44 6.84 7.61
CA ASP A 185 -10.99 5.57 8.20
C ASP A 185 -10.32 4.70 7.13
N VAL A 186 -9.24 4.02 7.49
CA VAL A 186 -8.48 3.17 6.56
C VAL A 186 -9.03 1.75 6.64
N VAL A 187 -9.72 1.33 5.59
CA VAL A 187 -10.34 0.00 5.48
C VAL A 187 -9.32 -1.05 5.07
N PHE A 188 -8.46 -0.69 4.12
CA PHE A 188 -7.40 -1.54 3.61
C PHE A 188 -6.26 -0.67 3.07
N GLU A 189 -5.01 -1.03 3.36
CA GLU A 189 -3.83 -0.38 2.81
C GLU A 189 -2.71 -1.42 2.61
N GLY A 190 -2.35 -1.66 1.35
CA GLY A 190 -1.29 -2.58 0.96
C GLY A 190 -1.52 -3.21 -0.42
N THR A 191 -0.86 -4.32 -0.71
CA THR A 191 -0.96 -4.98 -2.01
C THR A 191 -2.25 -5.78 -2.15
N TRP A 192 -2.96 -5.54 -3.26
CA TRP A 192 -4.14 -6.27 -3.68
C TRP A 192 -3.84 -7.11 -4.92
N PHE A 193 -4.14 -8.40 -4.85
CA PHE A 193 -3.88 -9.37 -5.91
C PHE A 193 -5.19 -10.05 -6.34
N VAL A 194 -5.38 -10.20 -7.63
CA VAL A 194 -6.53 -10.89 -8.24
C VAL A 194 -6.02 -11.86 -9.29
N ALA A 195 -6.27 -13.15 -9.09
CA ALA A 195 -6.07 -14.19 -10.11
C ALA A 195 -7.41 -14.73 -10.59
N GLN A 196 -7.59 -14.77 -11.90
CA GLN A 196 -8.76 -15.34 -12.56
C GLN A 196 -8.39 -16.64 -13.25
N PHE A 197 -9.18 -17.68 -12.97
CA PHE A 197 -9.06 -19.00 -13.55
C PHE A 197 -10.20 -19.25 -14.55
N PRO A 198 -10.05 -20.20 -15.49
CA PRO A 198 -11.12 -20.56 -16.42
C PRO A 198 -12.30 -21.29 -15.75
N ARG A 199 -12.18 -21.67 -14.47
CA ARG A 199 -13.19 -22.45 -13.74
C ARG A 199 -13.75 -21.71 -12.54
N TYR A 200 -14.99 -22.04 -12.19
CA TYR A 200 -15.73 -21.44 -11.08
C TYR A 200 -15.69 -22.33 -9.83
N PHE A 201 -15.57 -21.69 -8.67
CA PHE A 201 -15.89 -22.21 -7.34
C PHE A 201 -17.40 -22.38 -7.20
N ASN A 202 -17.85 -23.43 -6.50
CA ASN A 202 -19.29 -23.66 -6.29
C ASN A 202 -19.84 -22.75 -5.20
N ALA A 203 -19.05 -22.55 -4.16
CA ALA A 203 -19.39 -21.71 -3.03
C ALA A 203 -18.19 -20.84 -2.62
N PRO A 204 -18.45 -19.65 -2.06
CA PRO A 204 -17.37 -18.77 -1.67
C PRO A 204 -16.70 -19.25 -0.37
N VAL A 205 -15.38 -19.15 -0.34
CA VAL A 205 -14.54 -19.48 0.81
C VAL A 205 -13.66 -18.28 1.14
N TYR A 206 -13.67 -17.86 2.41
CA TYR A 206 -12.93 -16.70 2.88
C TYR A 206 -11.94 -17.12 3.95
N ILE A 207 -10.73 -16.56 3.89
CA ILE A 207 -9.68 -16.77 4.90
C ILE A 207 -9.23 -15.41 5.38
N VAL A 208 -9.27 -15.22 6.69
CA VAL A 208 -8.83 -13.97 7.33
C VAL A 208 -7.77 -14.30 8.36
N SER A 209 -6.66 -13.57 8.33
CA SER A 209 -5.62 -13.69 9.34
C SER A 209 -6.15 -13.31 10.72
N ARG A 210 -5.76 -14.09 11.72
CA ARG A 210 -6.15 -13.83 13.10
C ARG A 210 -5.55 -12.54 13.61
N SER A 211 -4.38 -12.10 13.15
CA SER A 211 -3.81 -10.80 13.57
C SER A 211 -4.67 -9.63 13.09
N SER A 212 -5.22 -9.70 11.88
CA SER A 212 -6.15 -8.72 11.31
C SER A 212 -7.44 -8.58 12.11
N MET A 213 -7.92 -9.69 12.67
CA MET A 213 -9.08 -9.68 13.56
C MET A 213 -8.66 -9.38 15.01
N ALA A 214 -7.49 -9.82 15.48
CA ALA A 214 -7.07 -9.80 16.88
C ALA A 214 -6.87 -8.39 17.44
N ASP A 215 -6.33 -7.46 16.66
CA ASP A 215 -6.17 -6.07 17.13
C ASP A 215 -7.53 -5.38 17.37
N ASN A 216 -8.59 -5.81 16.68
CA ASN A 216 -9.97 -5.34 16.92
C ASN A 216 -10.79 -6.28 17.84
N LEU A 217 -10.45 -7.57 17.93
CA LEU A 217 -11.16 -8.61 18.70
C LEU A 217 -10.87 -8.54 20.19
N LEU A 218 -9.72 -7.98 20.60
CA LEU A 218 -9.35 -7.84 22.02
C LEU A 218 -9.96 -6.58 22.68
N SER A 219 -10.64 -5.72 21.92
CA SER A 219 -11.21 -4.46 22.41
C SER A 219 -12.73 -4.50 22.64
N SER A 220 -13.47 -5.43 22.03
CA SER A 220 -14.92 -5.54 22.22
C SER A 220 -15.44 -6.89 21.72
N GLY A 221 -16.31 -7.54 22.49
CA GLY A 221 -16.77 -8.92 22.29
C GLY A 221 -17.66 -9.20 21.07
N ASN A 222 -17.47 -8.53 19.93
CA ASN A 222 -18.10 -8.84 18.66
C ASN A 222 -17.01 -8.94 17.58
N ALA A 223 -16.94 -10.09 16.89
CA ALA A 223 -15.93 -10.37 15.87
C ALA A 223 -16.20 -9.68 14.51
N ASP A 224 -17.09 -8.68 14.49
CA ASP A 224 -17.37 -7.86 13.32
C ASP A 224 -16.52 -6.57 13.41
N THR A 225 -15.60 -6.42 12.47
CA THR A 225 -15.13 -5.08 12.12
C THR A 225 -16.24 -4.40 11.31
N ASP A 226 -16.41 -3.08 11.41
CA ASP A 226 -17.42 -2.35 10.64
C ASP A 226 -17.35 -2.63 9.12
N TYR A 227 -16.23 -3.14 8.58
CA TYR A 227 -16.02 -3.35 7.15
C TYR A 227 -16.07 -4.81 6.69
N ILE A 228 -15.92 -5.78 7.60
CA ILE A 228 -16.02 -7.22 7.32
C ILE A 228 -17.19 -7.77 8.14
N GLU A 229 -18.29 -8.02 7.46
CA GLU A 229 -19.53 -8.55 8.02
C GLU A 229 -19.43 -10.08 8.12
N THR A 230 -18.83 -10.59 9.22
CA THR A 230 -18.53 -12.01 9.35
C THR A 230 -19.77 -12.90 9.28
N TRP A 231 -20.92 -12.38 9.70
CA TRP A 231 -22.22 -13.04 9.61
C TRP A 231 -22.65 -13.35 8.16
N ASN A 232 -22.17 -12.59 7.16
CA ASN A 232 -22.47 -12.81 5.74
C ASN A 232 -21.46 -13.77 5.06
N LEU A 233 -20.29 -13.99 5.66
CA LEU A 233 -19.24 -14.86 5.12
C LEU A 233 -19.56 -16.36 5.27
N GLY A 234 -20.47 -16.71 6.19
CA GLY A 234 -20.89 -18.10 6.45
C GLY A 234 -20.40 -18.63 7.79
N LYS A 235 -20.32 -19.95 7.92
CA LYS A 235 -19.91 -20.61 9.17
C LYS A 235 -18.39 -20.74 9.23
N LYS A 236 -17.86 -20.73 10.45
CA LYS A 236 -16.44 -21.02 10.69
C LYS A 236 -16.14 -22.48 10.36
N VAL A 237 -15.10 -22.71 9.58
CA VAL A 237 -14.61 -24.04 9.21
C VAL A 237 -13.22 -24.23 9.78
N THR A 238 -12.94 -25.42 10.31
CA THR A 238 -11.61 -25.80 10.79
C THR A 238 -10.90 -26.55 9.68
N ALA A 239 -9.74 -26.06 9.24
CA ALA A 239 -8.92 -26.73 8.23
C ALA A 239 -8.20 -27.96 8.82
N SER A 240 -7.64 -28.82 7.97
CA SER A 240 -6.92 -30.03 8.39
C SER A 240 -5.57 -29.72 9.06
N ASP A 241 -4.95 -28.57 8.77
CA ASP A 241 -3.65 -28.18 9.30
C ASP A 241 -3.77 -27.33 10.58
N THR A 242 -3.19 -27.83 11.67
CA THR A 242 -3.13 -27.13 12.96
C THR A 242 -2.29 -25.85 12.94
N ALA A 243 -1.21 -25.79 12.16
CA ALA A 243 -0.37 -24.59 12.05
C ALA A 243 -1.15 -23.46 11.36
N PHE A 244 -1.82 -23.78 10.26
CA PHE A 244 -2.72 -22.86 9.57
C PHE A 244 -3.84 -22.35 10.50
N ASN A 245 -4.53 -23.23 11.23
CA ASN A 245 -5.63 -22.85 12.11
C ASN A 245 -5.21 -21.91 13.26
N ARG A 246 -3.92 -21.87 13.63
CA ARG A 246 -3.36 -20.91 14.60
C ARG A 246 -3.20 -19.51 14.03
N LEU A 247 -3.02 -19.39 12.71
CA LEU A 247 -2.78 -18.11 12.03
C LEU A 247 -4.07 -17.56 11.40
N PHE A 248 -5.02 -18.42 11.03
CA PHE A 248 -6.16 -18.04 10.22
C PHE A 248 -7.51 -18.49 10.78
N ILE A 249 -8.56 -17.81 10.31
CA ILE A 249 -9.96 -18.22 10.45
C ILE A 249 -10.54 -18.39 9.05
N VAL A 250 -11.20 -19.51 8.80
CA VAL A 250 -11.89 -19.81 7.55
C VAL A 250 -13.39 -19.62 7.73
N PHE A 251 -14.03 -18.94 6.79
CA PHE A 251 -15.48 -18.84 6.68
C PHE A 251 -15.95 -19.40 5.35
N ALA A 252 -17.00 -20.20 5.37
CA ALA A 252 -17.65 -20.69 4.15
C ALA A 252 -19.14 -20.90 4.38
N LYS A 253 -19.94 -20.71 3.33
CA LYS A 253 -21.36 -21.07 3.35
C LYS A 253 -21.55 -22.59 3.21
N ASP A 254 -20.64 -23.22 2.49
CA ASP A 254 -20.56 -24.67 2.31
C ASP A 254 -19.22 -25.19 2.89
N PRO A 255 -19.24 -25.88 4.06
CA PRO A 255 -18.04 -26.45 4.65
C PRO A 255 -17.37 -27.53 3.79
N ASP A 256 -18.13 -28.27 2.98
CA ASP A 256 -17.60 -29.36 2.17
C ASP A 256 -16.75 -28.80 1.01
N GLU A 257 -17.23 -27.74 0.36
CA GLU A 257 -16.45 -26.98 -0.64
C GLU A 257 -15.14 -26.45 -0.01
N ALA A 258 -15.20 -25.91 1.20
CA ALA A 258 -14.02 -25.40 1.89
C ALA A 258 -12.98 -26.51 2.16
N GLN A 259 -13.42 -27.70 2.57
CA GLN A 259 -12.49 -28.82 2.80
C GLN A 259 -11.84 -29.33 1.50
N GLN A 260 -12.59 -29.35 0.40
CA GLN A 260 -12.09 -29.77 -0.90
C GLN A 260 -11.10 -28.77 -1.49
N LEU A 261 -11.39 -27.48 -1.33
CA LEU A 261 -10.54 -26.39 -1.80
C LEU A 261 -9.25 -26.27 -0.98
N LEU A 262 -9.36 -26.36 0.35
CA LEU A 262 -8.25 -26.17 1.29
C LEU A 262 -7.42 -27.44 1.47
N THR A 263 -6.82 -27.90 0.37
CA THR A 263 -5.86 -29.01 0.37
C THR A 263 -4.62 -28.69 1.23
N SER A 264 -3.92 -29.71 1.71
CA SER A 264 -2.70 -29.55 2.50
C SER A 264 -1.65 -28.69 1.80
N GLU A 265 -1.50 -28.81 0.48
CA GLU A 265 -0.56 -28.01 -0.30
C GLU A 265 -0.94 -26.52 -0.31
N LEU A 266 -2.22 -26.20 -0.50
CA LEU A 266 -2.70 -24.82 -0.47
C LEU A 266 -2.54 -24.19 0.92
N LEU A 267 -2.86 -24.95 1.97
CA LEU A 267 -2.71 -24.50 3.36
C LEU A 267 -1.24 -24.16 3.68
N GLU A 268 -0.30 -25.03 3.32
CA GLU A 268 1.13 -24.78 3.50
C GLU A 268 1.60 -23.53 2.75
N ARG A 269 1.14 -23.32 1.52
CA ARG A 269 1.49 -22.13 0.73
C ARG A 269 0.96 -20.85 1.35
N ILE A 270 -0.26 -20.86 1.89
CA ILE A 270 -0.82 -19.71 2.61
C ILE A 270 -0.03 -19.42 3.89
N VAL A 271 0.40 -20.44 4.63
CA VAL A 271 1.26 -20.26 5.80
C VAL A 271 2.60 -19.64 5.40
N ARG A 272 3.25 -20.14 4.33
CA ARG A 272 4.49 -19.54 3.82
C ARG A 272 4.29 -18.10 3.35
N LEU A 273 3.14 -17.78 2.75
CA LEU A 273 2.80 -16.42 2.37
C LEU A 273 2.73 -15.51 3.62
N GLN A 274 2.11 -15.96 4.71
CA GLN A 274 2.06 -15.22 5.97
C GLN A 274 3.44 -15.00 6.58
N ASP A 275 4.29 -16.03 6.54
CA ASP A 275 5.66 -15.94 7.07
C ASP A 275 6.53 -14.98 6.25
N ARG A 276 6.32 -14.89 4.92
CA ARG A 276 7.03 -13.93 4.07
C ARG A 276 6.49 -12.52 4.22
N SER A 277 5.17 -12.35 4.27
CA SER A 277 4.54 -11.02 4.29
C SER A 277 4.66 -10.33 5.64
N GLN A 278 4.67 -11.10 6.75
CA GLN A 278 4.63 -10.59 8.12
C GLN A 278 3.49 -9.56 8.34
N ALA A 279 2.41 -9.69 7.56
CA ALA A 279 1.32 -8.73 7.52
C ALA A 279 -0.05 -9.43 7.53
N PRO A 280 -1.12 -8.75 8.00
CA PRO A 280 -2.52 -9.11 7.78
C PRO A 280 -2.81 -9.67 6.38
N LEU A 281 -3.33 -10.90 6.30
CA LEU A 281 -3.75 -11.52 5.04
C LEU A 281 -5.27 -11.68 4.97
N PHE A 282 -5.81 -11.37 3.80
CA PHE A 282 -7.22 -11.45 3.45
C PHE A 282 -7.34 -12.23 2.15
N ILE A 283 -7.95 -13.41 2.16
CA ILE A 283 -8.08 -14.24 0.96
C ILE A 283 -9.55 -14.56 0.72
N SER A 284 -9.98 -14.43 -0.52
CA SER A 284 -11.32 -14.82 -0.96
C SER A 284 -11.25 -15.65 -2.22
N PHE A 285 -11.95 -16.79 -2.21
CA PHE A 285 -12.23 -17.62 -3.36
C PHE A 285 -13.68 -17.37 -3.73
N TYR A 286 -13.90 -16.64 -4.83
CA TYR A 286 -15.23 -16.19 -5.22
C TYR A 286 -15.40 -16.26 -6.74
N ASN A 287 -16.50 -16.86 -7.22
CA ASN A 287 -16.74 -17.12 -8.64
C ASN A 287 -15.57 -17.87 -9.30
N ASN A 288 -14.83 -17.25 -10.21
CA ASN A 288 -13.65 -17.85 -10.85
C ASN A 288 -12.37 -17.09 -10.50
N ARG A 289 -12.38 -16.37 -9.38
CA ARG A 289 -11.32 -15.46 -8.97
C ARG A 289 -10.84 -15.76 -7.55
N ILE A 290 -9.54 -15.62 -7.35
CA ILE A 290 -8.89 -15.60 -6.06
C ILE A 290 -8.43 -14.17 -5.81
N TYR A 291 -8.89 -13.59 -4.70
CA TYR A 291 -8.48 -12.28 -4.22
C TYR A 291 -7.56 -12.48 -3.03
N ILE A 292 -6.42 -11.79 -3.01
CA ILE A 292 -5.48 -11.79 -1.89
C ILE A 292 -5.13 -10.33 -1.56
N GLY A 293 -5.47 -9.88 -0.36
CA GLY A 293 -5.04 -8.61 0.20
C GLY A 293 -3.97 -8.82 1.26
N ILE A 294 -2.85 -8.12 1.13
CA ILE A 294 -1.75 -8.10 2.10
C ILE A 294 -1.71 -6.71 2.74
N GLY A 295 -2.15 -6.59 3.99
CA GLY A 295 -2.30 -5.30 4.68
C GLY A 295 -1.05 -4.84 5.41
N HIS A 296 0.05 -4.59 4.70
CA HIS A 296 1.31 -4.11 5.30
C HIS A 296 1.35 -2.59 5.53
N GLY A 297 0.36 -1.83 5.06
CA GLY A 297 0.23 -0.39 5.37
C GLY A 297 1.31 0.51 4.76
N HIS A 298 2.07 -0.01 3.80
CA HIS A 298 3.19 0.69 3.17
C HIS A 298 3.12 0.54 1.66
N ASP A 299 3.68 1.50 0.91
CA ASP A 299 3.80 1.43 -0.54
C ASP A 299 5.21 0.90 -0.87
N TYR A 300 5.30 -0.28 -1.46
CA TYR A 300 6.60 -0.94 -1.72
C TYR A 300 7.30 -0.36 -2.96
N PHE A 301 6.59 0.38 -3.81
CA PHE A 301 7.09 0.77 -5.12
C PHE A 301 7.45 2.26 -5.24
N GLU A 302 7.69 2.93 -4.11
CA GLU A 302 8.07 4.34 -4.08
C GLU A 302 9.57 4.54 -3.89
N ALA A 303 10.23 5.17 -4.88
CA ALA A 303 11.60 5.66 -4.73
C ALA A 303 11.61 6.95 -3.89
N GLY A 304 11.75 6.81 -2.58
CA GLY A 304 11.91 7.94 -1.69
C GLY A 304 13.09 8.83 -2.14
N LEU A 305 12.91 10.16 -2.08
CA LEU A 305 13.97 11.14 -2.42
C LEU A 305 15.24 11.03 -1.57
N GLN A 306 15.27 10.19 -0.54
CA GLN A 306 16.40 10.01 0.36
C GLN A 306 17.37 8.92 -0.11
N GLU A 307 16.86 7.86 -0.73
CA GLU A 307 17.65 6.70 -1.15
C GLU A 307 18.27 6.94 -2.53
N SER A 308 19.52 6.50 -2.71
CA SER A 308 20.22 6.68 -3.99
C SER A 308 19.92 5.51 -4.90
N LEU A 309 19.37 5.79 -6.08
CA LEU A 309 19.15 4.77 -7.11
C LEU A 309 20.46 4.32 -7.78
N ALA A 310 21.56 5.02 -7.51
CA ALA A 310 22.90 4.57 -7.86
C ALA A 310 23.43 3.51 -6.89
N ASP A 311 22.80 3.32 -5.72
CA ASP A 311 23.13 2.23 -4.81
C ASP A 311 22.54 0.92 -5.34
N ARG A 312 23.42 -0.03 -5.68
CA ARG A 312 23.00 -1.34 -6.17
C ARG A 312 22.12 -2.09 -5.16
N ARG A 313 22.33 -1.87 -3.87
CA ARG A 313 21.56 -2.55 -2.81
C ARG A 313 20.09 -2.22 -2.91
N VAL A 314 19.77 -0.93 -3.07
CA VAL A 314 18.40 -0.44 -3.23
C VAL A 314 17.71 -1.10 -4.43
N LEU A 315 18.39 -1.20 -5.58
CA LEU A 315 17.84 -1.85 -6.78
C LEU A 315 17.66 -3.36 -6.59
N THR A 316 18.57 -4.01 -5.88
CA THR A 316 18.45 -5.42 -5.53
C THR A 316 17.26 -5.64 -4.61
N ASP A 317 17.07 -4.78 -3.61
CA ASP A 317 15.95 -4.88 -2.67
C ASP A 317 14.61 -4.74 -3.42
N TYR A 318 14.47 -3.75 -4.31
CA TYR A 318 13.30 -3.64 -5.19
C TYR A 318 13.07 -4.88 -6.06
N TYR A 319 14.13 -5.45 -6.63
CA TYR A 319 14.02 -6.66 -7.43
C TYR A 319 13.53 -7.84 -6.58
N MET A 320 14.08 -8.00 -5.37
CA MET A 320 13.69 -9.07 -4.46
C MET A 320 12.25 -8.90 -3.98
N ASP A 321 11.81 -7.67 -3.71
CA ASP A 321 10.42 -7.37 -3.33
C ASP A 321 9.46 -7.70 -4.46
N LEU A 322 9.76 -7.31 -5.71
CA LEU A 322 8.98 -7.69 -6.89
C LEU A 322 8.94 -9.21 -7.08
N VAL A 323 10.06 -9.89 -6.95
CA VAL A 323 10.15 -11.35 -7.05
C VAL A 323 9.29 -12.01 -5.96
N ASN A 324 9.37 -11.54 -4.71
CA ASN A 324 8.59 -12.06 -3.60
C ASN A 324 7.08 -11.86 -3.81
N LEU A 325 6.68 -10.68 -4.28
CA LEU A 325 5.29 -10.35 -4.58
C LEU A 325 4.74 -11.20 -5.74
N LEU A 326 5.52 -11.36 -6.81
CA LEU A 326 5.14 -12.16 -7.96
C LEU A 326 5.24 -13.68 -7.70
N GLN A 327 5.95 -14.11 -6.65
CA GLN A 327 6.03 -15.53 -6.26
C GLN A 327 4.65 -16.11 -5.93
N ILE A 328 3.71 -15.28 -5.47
CA ILE A 328 2.31 -15.65 -5.23
C ILE A 328 1.66 -16.22 -6.49
N ILE A 329 2.00 -15.68 -7.67
CA ILE A 329 1.48 -16.14 -8.96
C ILE A 329 1.93 -17.57 -9.22
N GLU A 330 3.21 -17.86 -9.00
CA GLU A 330 3.76 -19.21 -9.15
C GLU A 330 3.15 -20.17 -8.12
N ASP A 331 2.99 -19.72 -6.87
CA ASP A 331 2.38 -20.51 -5.80
C ASP A 331 0.92 -20.90 -6.12
N LEU A 332 0.15 -19.99 -6.70
CA LEU A 332 -1.23 -20.25 -7.13
C LEU A 332 -1.30 -21.15 -8.37
N GLN A 333 -0.42 -20.93 -9.35
CA GLN A 333 -0.40 -21.72 -10.59
C GLN A 333 -0.04 -23.20 -10.33
N GLN A 334 0.88 -23.48 -9.41
CA GLN A 334 1.34 -24.85 -9.13
C GLN A 334 0.27 -25.74 -8.48
N ASN A 335 -0.78 -25.16 -7.88
CA ASN A 335 -1.94 -25.90 -7.36
C ASN A 335 -2.91 -26.41 -8.46
N GLY A 336 -2.37 -26.66 -9.66
CA GLY A 336 -3.10 -27.03 -10.89
C GLY A 336 -4.16 -28.12 -10.72
N GLN A 337 -3.94 -29.11 -9.83
CA GLN A 337 -4.89 -30.21 -9.64
C GLN A 337 -6.26 -29.78 -9.10
N ILE A 338 -6.31 -28.74 -8.27
CA ILE A 338 -7.56 -28.12 -7.78
C ILE A 338 -8.24 -27.38 -8.95
N TRP A 339 -7.44 -26.84 -9.87
CA TRP A 339 -7.90 -26.02 -11.00
C TRP A 339 -8.25 -26.85 -12.24
N THR A 340 -7.79 -28.10 -12.36
CA THR A 340 -7.93 -28.93 -13.58
C THR A 340 -8.67 -30.25 -13.41
N SER A 341 -8.96 -30.74 -12.19
CA SER A 341 -9.68 -32.02 -12.02
C SER A 341 -11.20 -31.89 -12.20
N THR A 342 -11.78 -32.91 -12.83
CA THR A 342 -13.11 -32.99 -13.43
C THR A 342 -14.31 -32.81 -12.48
N ALA A 343 -15.25 -31.98 -12.92
CA ALA A 343 -16.69 -32.01 -12.62
C ALA A 343 -17.15 -31.86 -11.15
N PHE A 344 -17.50 -30.63 -10.77
CA PHE A 344 -18.77 -30.43 -10.07
C PHE A 344 -19.82 -30.18 -11.14
N THR A 345 -20.33 -31.28 -11.71
CA THR A 345 -21.54 -31.24 -12.52
C THR A 345 -22.63 -30.59 -11.67
N ARG A 346 -23.12 -29.42 -12.09
CA ARG A 346 -24.39 -28.90 -11.58
C ARG A 346 -25.45 -29.98 -11.85
N SER A 347 -25.91 -30.67 -10.81
CA SER A 347 -27.16 -31.42 -10.85
C SER A 347 -28.32 -30.49 -10.61
#